data_AF-A0A1H3FCM4-F1
#
_entry.id   AF-A0A1H3FCM4-F1
#
_cell.length_a   1.000
_cell.length_b   1.000
_cell.length_c   1.000
_cell.angle_alpha   90.00
_cell.angle_beta   90.00
_cell.angle_gamma   90.00
#
_symmetry.space_group_name_H-M   'P 1'
#
loop_
_entity.id
_entity.type
_entity.pdbx_description
1 polymer ?
#
loop_
_entity_poly.entity_id
_entity_poly.type
_entity_poly.pdbx_seq_one_letter_code
_entity_poly.pdbx_strand_id
1 'polypeptide(L)'
;MLQDSFIEGLVVRKNGINGVIFNVTAVVVAIMLIAVINVYPWLNWGSDVIPVTSFASVAVVFGLVWLLKRQHKEYEYEMSNDFFECAAIKGKEKREELVSFSIKECEYIGPVTSDRFENDMNNANIRLKLTDLNDFPIDEKYWYFCLTHEGIKFVIVFIFKPEMYQVFRRYNPRATKPMKMPVVEKKEETND
;
A
#
# COMPACT_ATOMS: atom_id res chain seq x y z
N MET A 1 14.56 -4.53 32.54
CA MET A 1 15.07 -3.87 31.31
C MET A 1 13.88 -3.65 30.41
N LEU A 2 13.61 -2.40 30.03
CA LEU A 2 12.55 -2.08 29.07
C LEU A 2 13.02 -2.66 27.72
N GLN A 3 12.46 -3.79 27.30
CA GLN A 3 12.64 -4.24 25.92
C GLN A 3 11.91 -3.22 25.04
N ASP A 4 12.71 -2.41 24.34
CA ASP A 4 12.24 -1.56 23.24
C ASP A 4 11.58 -2.49 22.23
N SER A 5 10.28 -2.27 22.01
CA SER A 5 9.53 -3.04 21.03
C SER A 5 9.67 -2.37 19.68
N PHE A 6 10.52 -2.94 18.83
CA PHE A 6 10.71 -2.53 17.45
C PHE A 6 10.10 -3.59 16.52
N ILE A 7 9.11 -3.19 15.72
CA ILE A 7 8.46 -4.08 14.75
C ILE A 7 8.40 -3.38 13.40
N GLU A 8 9.10 -3.95 12.42
CA GLU A 8 9.07 -3.50 11.04
C GLU A 8 8.28 -4.48 10.16
N GLY A 9 7.76 -3.97 9.04
CA GLY A 9 7.15 -4.81 8.03
C GLY A 9 7.07 -4.13 6.67
N LEU A 10 7.36 -4.93 5.64
CA LEU A 10 7.21 -4.52 4.25
C LEU A 10 6.10 -5.35 3.60
N VAL A 11 5.16 -4.66 2.97
CA VAL A 11 3.99 -5.23 2.31
C VAL A 11 4.02 -4.83 0.84
N VAL A 12 4.31 -5.81 -0.01
CA VAL A 12 4.26 -5.63 -1.47
C VAL A 12 2.82 -5.74 -1.93
N ARG A 13 2.29 -4.69 -2.56
CA ARG A 13 0.94 -4.75 -3.13
C ARG A 13 0.97 -5.53 -4.44
N LYS A 14 0.15 -6.57 -4.51
CA LYS A 14 -0.11 -7.31 -5.74
C LYS A 14 -1.12 -6.52 -6.57
N ASN A 15 -0.74 -6.25 -7.81
CA ASN A 15 -1.66 -5.76 -8.81
C ASN A 15 -2.62 -6.90 -9.14
N GLY A 16 -3.84 -6.84 -8.60
CA GLY A 16 -4.88 -7.84 -8.86
C GLY A 16 -5.26 -7.90 -10.35
N ILE A 17 -6.30 -8.67 -10.67
CA ILE A 17 -6.78 -8.87 -12.06
C ILE A 17 -6.93 -7.53 -12.80
N ASN A 18 -7.49 -6.52 -12.14
CA ASN A 18 -7.66 -5.18 -12.71
C ASN A 18 -6.34 -4.50 -13.10
N GLY A 19 -5.27 -4.72 -12.32
CA GLY A 19 -3.94 -4.18 -12.63
C GLY A 19 -3.30 -4.88 -13.83
N VAL A 20 -3.52 -6.19 -13.96
CA VAL A 20 -3.07 -6.97 -15.13
C VAL A 20 -3.83 -6.52 -16.39
N ILE A 21 -5.16 -6.38 -16.30
CA ILE A 21 -5.99 -5.89 -17.41
C ILE A 21 -5.51 -4.51 -17.84
N PHE A 22 -5.32 -3.59 -16.89
CA PHE A 22 -4.82 -2.25 -17.20
C PHE A 22 -3.48 -2.31 -17.96
N ASN A 23 -2.56 -3.18 -17.56
CA ASN A 23 -1.26 -3.30 -18.22
C ASN A 23 -1.36 -3.80 -19.65
N VAL A 24 -2.19 -4.84 -19.86
CA VAL A 24 -2.45 -5.37 -21.20
C VAL A 24 -3.12 -4.30 -22.06
N THR A 25 -4.16 -3.63 -21.54
CA THR A 25 -4.85 -2.56 -22.27
C THR A 25 -3.92 -1.40 -22.60
N ALA A 26 -3.07 -0.97 -21.66
CA ALA A 26 -2.10 0.11 -21.89
C ALA A 26 -1.10 -0.22 -23.00
N VAL A 27 -0.61 -1.47 -23.04
CA VAL A 27 0.27 -1.96 -24.12
C VAL A 27 -0.45 -1.96 -25.46
N VAL A 28 -1.67 -2.50 -25.51
CA VAL A 28 -2.48 -2.55 -26.75
C VAL A 28 -2.79 -1.15 -27.28
N VAL A 29 -3.17 -0.22 -26.40
CA VAL A 29 -3.42 1.19 -26.76
C VAL A 29 -2.13 1.87 -27.26
N ALA A 30 -0.99 1.60 -26.63
CA ALA A 30 0.29 2.15 -27.09
C ALA A 30 0.67 1.65 -28.50
N ILE A 31 0.45 0.36 -28.78
CA ILE A 31 0.67 -0.20 -30.12
C ILE A 31 -0.24 0.46 -31.16
N MET A 32 -1.54 0.63 -30.84
CA MET A 32 -2.46 1.33 -31.73
C MET A 32 -2.07 2.79 -31.96
N LEU A 33 -1.62 3.49 -30.91
CA LEU A 33 -1.12 4.86 -31.01
C LEU A 33 0.11 4.95 -31.93
N ILE A 34 1.08 4.04 -31.76
CA ILE A 34 2.27 3.99 -32.62
C ILE A 34 1.88 3.72 -34.07
N ALA A 35 0.93 2.81 -34.30
CA ALA A 35 0.43 2.55 -35.64
C ALA A 35 -0.21 3.79 -36.27
N VAL A 36 -1.07 4.51 -35.53
CA VAL A 36 -1.69 5.76 -36.01
C VAL A 36 -0.63 6.83 -36.29
N ILE A 37 0.33 7.02 -35.38
CA ILE A 37 1.39 8.03 -35.49
C ILE A 37 2.28 7.80 -36.73
N ASN A 38 2.49 6.56 -37.16
CA ASN A 38 3.33 6.27 -38.33
C ASN A 38 2.53 6.12 -39.62
N VAL A 39 1.39 5.42 -39.59
CA VAL A 39 0.63 5.08 -40.80
C VAL A 39 -0.12 6.30 -41.34
N TYR A 40 -0.73 7.12 -40.47
CA TYR A 40 -1.51 8.28 -40.92
C TYR A 40 -0.64 9.34 -41.62
N PRO A 41 0.51 9.78 -41.06
CA PRO A 41 1.37 10.74 -41.74
C PRO A 41 2.01 10.19 -43.01
N TRP A 42 2.36 8.90 -43.04
CA TRP A 42 2.92 8.25 -44.22
C TRP A 42 1.96 8.25 -45.42
N LEU A 43 0.66 8.00 -45.18
CA LEU A 43 -0.38 8.06 -46.22
C LEU A 43 -0.57 9.46 -46.81
N ASN A 44 -0.36 10.52 -46.03
CA ASN A 44 -0.63 11.90 -46.44
C ASN A 44 0.60 12.63 -47.01
N TRP A 45 1.78 12.38 -46.44
CA TRP A 45 3.00 13.13 -46.74
C TRP A 45 4.16 12.25 -47.25
N GLY A 46 3.93 10.95 -47.47
CA GLY A 46 4.92 10.03 -48.01
C GLY A 46 5.98 9.60 -46.99
N SER A 47 7.13 9.09 -47.46
CA SER A 47 8.18 8.52 -46.61
C SER A 47 9.02 9.54 -45.84
N ASP A 48 8.99 10.81 -46.24
CA ASP A 48 9.88 11.83 -45.69
C ASP A 48 9.57 12.19 -44.23
N VAL A 49 8.36 11.87 -43.75
CA VAL A 49 7.93 12.11 -42.37
C VAL A 49 8.34 11.00 -41.39
N ILE A 50 8.82 9.85 -41.89
CA ILE A 50 9.21 8.68 -41.08
C ILE A 50 10.19 9.01 -39.95
N PRO A 51 11.24 9.86 -40.14
CA PRO A 51 12.16 10.19 -39.06
C PRO A 51 11.45 10.85 -37.87
N VAL A 52 10.54 11.79 -38.14
CA VAL A 52 9.81 12.54 -37.11
C VAL A 52 8.80 11.65 -36.39
N THR A 53 8.06 10.81 -37.11
CA THR A 53 7.08 9.89 -36.51
C THR A 53 7.76 8.78 -35.69
N SER A 54 8.98 8.38 -36.10
CA SER A 54 9.80 7.42 -35.35
C SER A 54 10.20 7.99 -33.98
N PHE A 55 10.63 9.26 -33.91
CA PHE A 55 10.91 9.92 -32.63
C PHE A 55 9.66 10.00 -31.73
N ALA A 56 8.50 10.34 -32.29
CA ALA A 56 7.24 10.33 -31.54
C ALA A 56 6.90 8.93 -31.00
N SER A 57 7.20 7.88 -31.76
CA SER A 57 6.98 6.49 -31.33
C SER A 57 7.86 6.11 -30.14
N VAL A 58 9.13 6.54 -30.14
CA VAL A 58 10.03 6.34 -29.00
C VAL A 58 9.50 7.04 -27.76
N ALA A 59 8.95 8.25 -27.89
CA ALA A 59 8.33 8.96 -26.77
C ALA A 59 7.11 8.20 -26.20
N VAL A 60 6.29 7.59 -27.05
CA VAL A 60 5.16 6.74 -26.60
C VAL A 60 5.65 5.52 -25.83
N VAL A 61 6.67 4.82 -26.34
CA VAL A 61 7.26 3.65 -25.65
C VAL A 61 7.84 4.06 -24.30
N PHE A 62 8.57 5.18 -24.25
CA PHE A 62 9.12 5.71 -23.01
C PHE A 62 8.01 6.03 -21.99
N GLY A 63 6.95 6.71 -22.43
CA GLY A 63 5.78 7.00 -21.60
C GLY A 63 5.11 5.75 -21.04
N LEU A 64 4.98 4.70 -21.87
CA LEU A 64 4.42 3.42 -21.44
C LEU A 64 5.30 2.75 -20.37
N VAL A 65 6.62 2.66 -20.58
CA VAL A 65 7.54 2.07 -19.59
C VAL A 65 7.47 2.82 -18.26
N TRP A 66 7.45 4.16 -18.31
CA TRP A 66 7.34 4.99 -17.12
C TRP A 66 6.00 4.80 -16.39
N LEU A 67 4.90 4.68 -17.12
CA LEU A 67 3.58 4.42 -16.56
C LEU A 67 3.51 3.06 -15.86
N LEU A 68 4.03 2.01 -16.50
CA LEU A 68 4.04 0.65 -15.95
C LEU A 68 4.89 0.57 -14.67
N LYS A 69 6.07 1.22 -14.63
CA LYS A 69 6.91 1.26 -13.42
C LYS A 69 6.18 1.84 -12.21
N ARG A 70 5.38 2.90 -12.41
CA ARG A 70 4.66 3.59 -11.32
C ARG A 70 3.56 2.78 -10.66
N GLN A 71 3.18 1.64 -11.23
CA GLN A 71 2.15 0.79 -10.65
C GLN A 71 2.63 -0.05 -9.48
N HIS A 72 3.93 -0.29 -9.36
CA HIS A 72 4.47 -1.03 -8.23
C HIS A 72 4.39 -0.15 -6.98
N LYS A 73 3.55 -0.57 -6.04
CA LYS A 73 3.40 0.07 -4.73
C LYS A 73 3.80 -0.92 -3.65
N GLU A 74 4.74 -0.51 -2.83
CA GLU A 74 5.18 -1.23 -1.67
C GLU A 74 4.90 -0.34 -0.46
N TYR A 75 4.48 -0.94 0.64
CA TYR A 75 4.19 -0.23 1.88
C TYR A 75 5.14 -0.71 2.94
N GLU A 76 5.78 0.21 3.62
CA GLU A 76 6.62 -0.03 4.76
C GLU A 76 5.91 0.53 5.99
N TYR A 77 5.94 -0.22 7.08
CA TYR A 77 5.54 0.29 8.38
C TYR A 77 6.58 -0.06 9.42
N GLU A 78 6.72 0.84 10.37
CA GLU A 78 7.65 0.76 11.47
C GLU A 78 6.90 1.12 12.74
N MET A 79 7.06 0.29 13.76
CA MET A 79 6.50 0.54 15.07
C MET A 79 7.64 0.52 16.08
N SER A 80 7.90 1.68 16.67
CA SER A 80 8.92 1.88 17.69
C SER A 80 8.26 2.36 18.95
N ASN A 81 8.25 1.50 19.98
CA ASN A 81 7.59 1.79 21.24
C ASN A 81 6.11 2.19 21.06
N ASP A 82 5.74 3.44 21.31
CA ASP A 82 4.38 3.94 21.17
C ASP A 82 4.11 4.67 19.85
N PHE A 83 5.10 4.81 18.97
CA PHE A 83 4.97 5.44 17.67
C PHE A 83 4.76 4.39 16.57
N PHE A 84 3.82 4.67 15.68
CA PHE A 84 3.58 3.91 14.46
C PHE A 84 3.76 4.83 13.26
N GLU A 85 4.65 4.44 12.35
CA GLU A 85 4.96 5.17 11.13
C GLU A 85 4.71 4.28 9.92
N CYS A 86 4.17 4.86 8.84
CA CYS A 86 4.13 4.16 7.57
C CYS A 86 4.50 5.04 6.38
N ALA A 87 5.13 4.39 5.40
CA ALA A 87 5.59 5.00 4.17
C ALA A 87 5.16 4.14 2.97
N ALA A 88 4.96 4.79 1.83
CA ALA A 88 4.79 4.13 0.54
C ALA A 88 6.06 4.27 -0.28
N ILE A 89 6.55 3.15 -0.82
CA ILE A 89 7.61 3.11 -1.81
C ILE A 89 6.94 2.92 -3.18
N LYS A 90 7.03 3.93 -4.03
CA LYS A 90 6.48 3.94 -5.39
C LYS A 90 7.56 3.61 -6.41
N GLY A 91 7.29 2.64 -7.28
CA GLY A 91 8.18 2.30 -8.40
C GLY A 91 9.58 1.83 -7.99
N LYS A 92 9.74 1.33 -6.75
CA LYS A 92 11.03 0.91 -6.15
C LYS A 92 12.11 1.99 -6.05
N GLU A 93 11.72 3.26 -6.14
CA GLU A 93 12.69 4.38 -6.13
C GLU A 93 12.32 5.44 -5.10
N LYS A 94 11.05 5.88 -5.08
CA LYS A 94 10.63 7.01 -4.24
C LYS A 94 9.88 6.55 -3.01
N ARG A 95 10.45 6.79 -1.82
CA ARG A 95 9.80 6.65 -0.51
C ARG A 95 9.04 7.93 -0.19
N GLU A 96 7.75 7.82 0.11
CA GLU A 96 6.86 8.90 0.52
C GLU A 96 6.24 8.53 1.88
N GLU A 97 6.48 9.34 2.91
CA GLU A 97 5.86 9.17 4.23
C GLU A 97 4.35 9.43 4.12
N LEU A 98 3.55 8.52 4.70
CA LEU A 98 2.10 8.59 4.63
C LEU A 98 1.50 9.16 5.92
N VAL A 99 1.90 8.60 7.07
CA VAL A 99 1.40 9.02 8.39
C VAL A 99 2.37 8.54 9.47
N SER A 100 2.50 9.33 10.53
CA SER A 100 3.14 8.96 11.79
C SER A 100 2.24 9.41 12.92
N PHE A 101 1.96 8.54 13.89
CA PHE A 101 1.10 8.85 15.03
C PHE A 101 1.45 7.99 16.25
N SER A 102 1.04 8.44 17.44
CA SER A 102 1.15 7.65 18.66
C SER A 102 -0.03 6.68 18.81
N ILE A 103 0.25 5.43 19.17
CA ILE A 103 -0.76 4.39 19.48
C ILE A 103 -1.74 4.84 20.57
N LYS A 104 -1.33 5.77 21.44
CA LYS A 104 -2.17 6.37 22.48
C LYS A 104 -3.32 7.22 21.92
N GLU A 105 -3.15 7.78 20.72
CA GLU A 105 -4.16 8.61 20.04
C GLU A 105 -5.23 7.78 19.33
N CYS A 106 -5.02 6.46 19.20
CA CYS A 106 -6.00 5.58 18.61
C CYS A 106 -7.29 5.50 19.45
N GLU A 107 -8.41 5.74 18.79
CA GLU A 107 -9.75 5.51 19.34
C GLU A 107 -10.10 4.01 19.33
N TYR A 108 -9.57 3.28 18.34
CA TYR A 108 -9.81 1.85 18.21
C TYR A 108 -8.66 1.15 17.48
N ILE A 109 -8.31 -0.03 17.98
CA ILE A 109 -7.33 -0.94 17.39
C ILE A 109 -7.94 -2.35 17.39
N GLY A 110 -8.15 -2.94 16.21
CA GLY A 110 -8.76 -4.25 16.15
C GLY A 110 -8.86 -4.84 14.75
N PRO A 111 -9.36 -6.08 14.62
CA PRO A 111 -9.50 -6.76 13.34
C PRO A 111 -10.60 -6.11 12.48
N VAL A 112 -10.44 -6.18 11.15
CA VAL A 112 -11.44 -5.70 10.19
C VAL A 112 -12.76 -6.48 10.26
N THR A 113 -12.76 -7.67 10.89
CA THR A 113 -13.95 -8.48 11.16
C THR A 113 -14.88 -7.88 12.22
N SER A 114 -14.48 -6.81 12.92
CA SER A 114 -15.35 -6.15 13.90
C SER A 114 -16.52 -5.43 13.25
N ASP A 115 -17.71 -5.48 13.85
CA ASP A 115 -18.91 -4.75 13.39
C ASP A 115 -18.69 -3.23 13.27
N ARG A 116 -17.74 -2.68 14.04
CA ARG A 116 -17.36 -1.27 14.00
C ARG A 116 -16.64 -0.86 12.71
N PHE A 117 -15.98 -1.80 12.05
CA PHE A 117 -15.08 -1.52 10.92
C PHE A 117 -15.78 -0.81 9.77
N GLU A 118 -16.95 -1.28 9.36
CA GLU A 118 -17.70 -0.68 8.26
C GLU A 118 -18.11 0.76 8.57
N ASN A 119 -18.61 1.00 9.78
CA ASN A 119 -18.99 2.34 10.22
C ASN A 119 -17.78 3.28 10.31
N ASP A 120 -16.66 2.83 10.86
CA ASP A 120 -15.45 3.64 10.94
C ASP A 120 -14.86 3.94 9.57
N MET A 121 -14.83 2.95 8.66
CA MET A 121 -14.37 3.13 7.29
C MET A 121 -15.25 4.12 6.53
N ASN A 122 -16.58 4.03 6.68
CA ASN A 122 -17.51 4.94 6.01
C ASN A 122 -17.38 6.38 6.51
N ASN A 123 -17.17 6.58 7.82
CA ASN A 123 -17.00 7.90 8.43
C ASN A 123 -15.57 8.46 8.33
N ALA A 124 -14.60 7.70 7.84
CA ALA A 124 -13.22 8.16 7.72
C ALA A 124 -13.05 9.15 6.56
N ASN A 125 -12.40 10.28 6.85
CA ASN A 125 -11.97 11.24 5.84
C ASN A 125 -10.81 10.67 5.01
N ILE A 126 -9.86 10.03 5.69
CA ILE A 126 -8.65 9.47 5.08
C ILE A 126 -8.60 7.97 5.35
N ARG A 127 -8.42 7.20 4.26
CA ARG A 127 -8.41 5.73 4.28
C ARG A 127 -7.09 5.23 3.71
N LEU A 128 -6.23 4.73 4.58
CA LEU A 128 -4.96 4.13 4.19
C LEU A 128 -5.09 2.62 4.27
N LYS A 129 -4.81 1.94 3.17
CA LYS A 129 -4.74 0.48 3.11
C LYS A 129 -3.28 0.12 2.96
N LEU A 130 -2.67 -0.48 3.99
CA LEU A 130 -1.31 -1.04 4.03
C LEU A 130 -1.38 -2.57 3.84
N THR A 131 -2.18 -2.97 2.85
CA THR A 131 -2.49 -4.37 2.54
C THR A 131 -1.85 -4.80 1.22
N ASP A 132 -1.61 -6.12 1.14
CA ASP A 132 -1.10 -6.81 -0.05
C ASP A 132 -2.07 -6.75 -1.24
N LEU A 133 -3.36 -6.54 -0.98
CA LEU A 133 -4.42 -6.38 -1.98
C LEU A 133 -5.08 -5.00 -1.88
N ASN A 134 -5.54 -4.44 -3.01
CA ASN A 134 -6.35 -3.21 -3.01
C ASN A 134 -7.73 -3.46 -2.37
N ASP A 135 -8.35 -4.58 -2.73
CA ASP A 135 -9.57 -5.10 -2.15
C ASP A 135 -9.20 -6.36 -1.37
N PHE A 136 -8.89 -6.18 -0.09
CA PHE A 136 -8.53 -7.26 0.81
C PHE A 136 -9.82 -7.93 1.33
N PRO A 137 -9.81 -9.26 1.56
CA PRO A 137 -10.94 -9.94 2.18
C PRO A 137 -11.06 -9.57 3.66
N ILE A 138 -12.28 -9.58 4.20
CA ILE A 138 -12.53 -9.40 5.63
C ILE A 138 -12.05 -10.69 6.34
N ASP A 139 -10.87 -10.61 6.95
CA ASP A 139 -10.15 -11.73 7.55
C ASP A 139 -9.42 -11.23 8.82
N GLU A 140 -9.18 -12.11 9.79
CA GLU A 140 -8.47 -11.82 11.03
C GLU A 140 -7.01 -11.40 10.81
N LYS A 141 -6.45 -11.73 9.63
CA LYS A 141 -5.14 -11.26 9.16
C LYS A 141 -5.05 -9.73 9.12
N TYR A 142 -6.15 -9.03 8.84
CA TYR A 142 -6.15 -7.58 8.68
C TYR A 142 -6.70 -6.90 9.92
N TRP A 143 -5.94 -5.96 10.44
CA TRP A 143 -6.33 -5.09 11.54
C TRP A 143 -6.36 -3.65 11.05
N TYR A 144 -7.00 -2.78 11.83
CA TYR A 144 -7.03 -1.37 11.55
C TYR A 144 -6.86 -0.51 12.78
N PHE A 145 -6.26 0.66 12.56
CA PHE A 145 -6.29 1.79 13.47
C PHE A 145 -7.42 2.73 13.05
N CYS A 146 -8.15 3.23 14.04
CA CYS A 146 -9.06 4.35 13.90
C CYS A 146 -8.57 5.45 14.84
N LEU A 147 -8.25 6.62 14.29
CA LEU A 147 -7.83 7.78 15.06
C LEU A 147 -8.42 9.06 14.47
N THR A 148 -8.52 10.09 15.30
CA THR A 148 -8.91 11.42 14.87
C THR A 148 -7.79 12.38 15.23
N HIS A 149 -7.17 13.00 14.23
CA HIS A 149 -6.10 13.97 14.41
C HIS A 149 -6.55 15.30 13.81
N GLU A 150 -6.53 16.38 14.60
CA GLU A 150 -6.99 17.71 14.19
C GLU A 150 -8.43 17.75 13.61
N GLY A 151 -9.32 16.88 14.10
CA GLY A 151 -10.70 16.77 13.62
C GLY A 151 -10.86 15.98 12.31
N ILE A 152 -9.77 15.46 11.74
CA ILE A 152 -9.78 14.59 10.58
C ILE A 152 -9.70 13.14 11.06
N LYS A 153 -10.66 12.32 10.64
CA LYS A 153 -10.70 10.89 11.01
C LYS A 153 -9.92 10.05 10.00
N PHE A 154 -8.95 9.29 10.51
CA PHE A 154 -8.11 8.38 9.74
C PHE A 154 -8.46 6.94 10.07
N VAL A 155 -8.57 6.12 9.03
CA VAL A 155 -8.62 4.66 9.14
C VAL A 155 -7.44 4.07 8.39
N ILE A 156 -6.63 3.29 9.10
CA ILE A 156 -5.41 2.68 8.56
C ILE A 156 -5.52 1.18 8.72
N VAL A 157 -5.68 0.45 7.62
CA VAL A 157 -5.74 -1.02 7.61
C VAL A 157 -4.34 -1.56 7.36
N PHE A 158 -3.90 -2.56 8.12
CA PHE A 158 -2.58 -3.18 8.01
C PHE A 158 -2.65 -4.70 8.23
N ILE A 159 -1.59 -5.40 7.84
CA ILE A 159 -1.43 -6.83 8.13
C ILE A 159 -0.94 -6.99 9.56
N PHE A 160 -1.74 -7.64 10.39
CA PHE A 160 -1.45 -7.83 11.80
C PHE A 160 -0.36 -8.89 12.02
N LYS A 161 0.59 -8.58 12.90
CA LYS A 161 1.56 -9.54 13.45
C LYS A 161 1.26 -9.75 14.94
N PRO A 162 1.30 -11.00 15.45
CA PRO A 162 1.01 -11.29 16.85
C PRO A 162 1.83 -10.47 17.87
N GLU A 163 3.09 -10.18 17.53
CA GLU A 163 4.01 -9.38 18.35
C GLU A 163 3.49 -7.95 18.60
N MET A 164 2.74 -7.38 17.65
CA MET A 164 2.17 -6.04 17.78
C MET A 164 1.14 -5.94 18.91
N TYR A 165 0.44 -7.04 19.20
CA TYR A 165 -0.61 -7.04 20.21
C TYR A 165 -0.11 -6.62 21.59
N GLN A 166 1.09 -7.08 21.96
CA GLN A 166 1.69 -6.73 23.25
C GLN A 166 1.96 -5.23 23.35
N VAL A 167 2.39 -4.62 22.23
CA VAL A 167 2.66 -3.19 22.12
C VAL A 167 1.35 -2.38 22.22
N PHE A 168 0.32 -2.79 21.46
CA PHE A 168 -1.00 -2.15 21.51
C PHE A 168 -1.60 -2.18 22.92
N ARG A 169 -1.53 -3.33 23.59
CA ARG A 169 -2.03 -3.48 24.97
C ARG A 169 -1.16 -2.75 26.00
N ARG A 170 0.13 -2.58 25.75
CA ARG A 170 1.03 -1.82 26.64
C ARG A 170 0.70 -0.34 26.61
N TYR A 171 0.53 0.24 25.42
CA TYR A 171 0.38 1.69 25.26
C TYR A 171 -1.08 2.18 25.18
N ASN A 172 -2.00 1.37 24.66
CA ASN A 172 -3.42 1.72 24.59
C ASN A 172 -4.35 0.49 24.81
N PRO A 173 -4.40 -0.06 26.03
CA PRO A 173 -5.20 -1.25 26.32
C PRO A 173 -6.70 -1.05 26.15
N ARG A 174 -7.21 0.18 26.30
CA ARG A 174 -8.65 0.48 26.24
C ARG A 174 -9.18 0.49 24.82
N ALA A 175 -8.41 1.06 23.87
CA ALA A 175 -8.78 1.09 22.46
C ALA A 175 -8.54 -0.26 21.76
N THR A 176 -7.68 -1.11 22.32
CA THR A 176 -7.30 -2.40 21.73
C THR A 176 -8.33 -3.49 22.03
N LYS A 177 -8.93 -4.06 20.97
CA LYS A 177 -9.84 -5.20 21.10
C LYS A 177 -9.10 -6.39 21.73
N PRO A 178 -9.65 -7.03 22.77
CA PRO A 178 -9.03 -8.20 23.37
C PRO A 178 -9.02 -9.36 22.37
N MET A 179 -7.84 -9.94 22.17
CA MET A 179 -7.63 -11.15 21.38
C MET A 179 -7.22 -12.29 22.32
N LYS A 180 -7.64 -13.53 22.00
CA LYS A 180 -6.99 -14.71 22.58
C LYS A 180 -5.57 -14.75 22.01
N MET A 181 -4.57 -14.50 22.85
CA MET A 181 -3.18 -14.50 22.39
C MET A 181 -2.85 -15.85 21.75
N PRO A 182 -2.35 -15.92 20.50
CA PRO A 182 -1.67 -17.11 20.05
C PRO A 182 -0.46 -17.30 20.97
N VAL A 183 -0.23 -18.54 21.43
CA VAL A 183 0.95 -18.87 22.24
C VAL A 183 2.16 -18.58 21.36
N VAL A 184 2.90 -17.51 21.68
CA VAL A 184 4.18 -17.23 21.03
C VAL A 184 5.12 -18.33 21.50
N GLU A 185 5.36 -19.34 20.67
CA GLU A 185 6.47 -20.26 20.88
C GLU A 185 7.73 -19.41 20.87
N LYS A 186 8.34 -19.24 22.05
CA LYS A 186 9.68 -18.68 22.15
C LYS A 186 10.56 -19.56 21.27
N LYS A 187 11.11 -19.01 20.19
CA LYS A 187 12.27 -19.61 19.55
C LYS A 187 13.34 -19.67 20.62
N GLU A 188 13.65 -20.87 21.08
CA GLU A 188 14.82 -21.12 21.92
C GLU A 188 16.02 -20.61 21.12
N GLU A 189 16.66 -19.57 21.63
CA GLU A 189 17.97 -19.14 21.18
C GLU A 189 18.91 -20.32 21.46
N THR A 190 19.22 -21.09 20.41
CA THR A 190 20.36 -22.00 20.40
C THR A 190 21.60 -21.15 20.58
N ASN A 191 22.05 -21.04 21.84
CA ASN A 191 23.40 -20.61 22.16
C ASN A 191 24.35 -21.72 21.72
N ASP A 192 24.97 -21.54 20.55
CA ASP A 192 26.23 -22.18 20.18
C ASP A 192 27.42 -21.35 20.68
#